data_AF-A0AAW2SKC5-F1
#
_entry.id   AF-A0AAW2SKC5-F1
#
_cell.length_a   1.000
_cell.length_b   1.000
_cell.length_c   1.000
_cell.angle_alpha   90.00
_cell.angle_beta   90.00
_cell.angle_gamma   90.00
#
_symmetry.space_group_name_H-M   'P 1'
#
loop_
_entity.id
_entity.type
_entity.pdbx_description
1 polymer ?
#
loop_
_entity_poly.entity_id
_entity_poly.type
_entity_poly.pdbx_seq_one_letter_code
_entity_poly.pdbx_strand_id
1 'polypeptide(L)'
;MHTIVNLFGTYAQASGETITFSKSFVVFSRNVGSITQECLSRFLGIWRVGKYDMYLGLPANVGKSQTIVFSSLQNKVWQRISGWNKKMLSQVGKGVLIKTVLQSILTYDMGVFLIPHFVIRDK
;
A
#
# COMPACT_ATOMS: atom_id res chain seq x y z
N MET A 1 -26.14 11.33 2.84
CA MET A 1 -25.48 10.15 3.44
C MET A 1 -26.09 8.82 3.01
N HIS A 2 -27.40 8.74 2.72
CA HIS A 2 -28.06 7.51 2.24
C HIS A 2 -27.52 6.95 0.91
N THR A 3 -26.94 7.78 0.05
CA THR A 3 -26.49 7.36 -1.29
C THR A 3 -25.37 6.31 -1.25
N ILE A 4 -24.42 6.42 -0.32
CA ILE A 4 -23.29 5.48 -0.23
C ILE A 4 -23.75 4.11 0.27
N VAL A 5 -24.60 4.08 1.30
CA VAL A 5 -25.15 2.83 1.84
C VAL A 5 -26.05 2.16 0.82
N ASN A 6 -26.89 2.93 0.12
CA ASN A 6 -27.73 2.39 -0.94
C ASN A 6 -26.90 1.83 -2.10
N LEU A 7 -25.82 2.50 -2.50
CA LEU A 7 -24.89 2.00 -3.53
C LEU A 7 -24.30 0.64 -3.13
N PHE A 8 -23.84 0.51 -1.89
CA PHE A 8 -23.31 -0.75 -1.37
C PHE A 8 -24.38 -1.84 -1.31
N GLY A 9 -25.62 -1.50 -0.94
CA GLY A 9 -26.75 -2.42 -0.99
C GLY A 9 -27.06 -2.88 -2.41
N THR A 10 -27.11 -1.97 -3.38
CA THR A 10 -27.34 -2.31 -4.79
C THR A 10 -26.20 -3.16 -5.36
N TYR A 11 -24.94 -2.84 -5.05
CA TYR A 11 -23.79 -3.67 -5.43
C TYR A 11 -23.94 -5.07 -4.84
N ALA A 12 -24.24 -5.19 -3.55
CA ALA A 12 -24.37 -6.49 -2.89
C ALA A 12 -25.51 -7.35 -3.47
N GLN A 13 -26.63 -6.71 -3.83
CA GLN A 13 -27.73 -7.40 -4.51
C GLN A 13 -27.35 -7.87 -5.91
N ALA A 14 -26.55 -7.09 -6.65
CA ALA A 14 -26.15 -7.43 -8.01
C ALA A 14 -25.01 -8.46 -8.07
N SER A 15 -24.03 -8.38 -7.15
CA SER A 15 -22.86 -9.27 -7.12
C SER A 15 -23.05 -10.52 -6.26
N GLY A 16 -23.99 -10.50 -5.31
CA GLY A 16 -24.11 -11.51 -4.27
C GLY A 16 -23.05 -11.40 -3.17
N GLU A 17 -22.24 -10.33 -3.17
CA GLU A 17 -21.16 -10.11 -2.20
C GLU A 17 -21.53 -9.05 -1.16
N THR A 18 -21.20 -9.30 0.11
CA THR A 18 -21.41 -8.33 1.19
C THR A 18 -20.10 -7.64 1.58
N ILE A 19 -20.14 -6.31 1.68
CA ILE A 19 -18.98 -5.53 2.14
C ILE A 19 -18.73 -5.79 3.63
N THR A 20 -17.49 -6.16 3.94
CA THR A 20 -17.05 -6.35 5.32
C THR A 20 -16.57 -5.02 5.91
N PHE A 21 -17.46 -4.29 6.57
CA PHE A 21 -17.14 -2.99 7.18
C PHE A 21 -16.06 -3.06 8.27
N SER A 22 -15.93 -4.19 8.97
CA SER A 22 -14.89 -4.40 9.99
C SER A 22 -13.47 -4.43 9.45
N LYS A 23 -13.29 -4.78 8.17
CA LYS A 23 -12.00 -4.74 7.46
C LYS A 23 -11.79 -3.47 6.65
N SER A 24 -12.81 -2.60 6.63
CA SER A 24 -12.79 -1.35 5.89
C SER A 24 -12.34 -0.22 6.81
N PHE A 25 -11.74 0.79 6.21
CA PHE A 25 -11.43 2.05 6.86
C PHE A 25 -11.73 3.19 5.90
N VAL A 26 -11.88 4.39 6.43
CA VAL A 26 -12.11 5.59 5.63
C VAL A 26 -11.01 6.62 5.88
N VAL A 27 -10.54 7.22 4.79
CA VAL A 27 -9.63 8.36 4.81
C VAL A 27 -10.35 9.53 4.16
N PHE A 28 -10.37 10.66 4.86
CA PHE A 28 -11.02 11.88 4.39
C PHE A 28 -9.99 12.85 3.83
N SER A 29 -10.40 13.66 2.85
CA SER A 29 -9.57 14.77 2.38
C SER A 29 -9.47 15.86 3.44
N ARG A 30 -8.47 16.74 3.31
CA ARG A 30 -8.29 17.89 4.21
C ARG A 30 -9.45 18.89 4.17
N ASN A 31 -10.29 18.81 3.14
CA ASN A 31 -11.40 19.74 2.92
C ASN A 31 -12.68 19.33 3.67
N VAL A 32 -12.71 18.14 4.29
CA VAL A 32 -13.87 17.67 5.04
C VAL A 32 -13.73 18.09 6.51
N GLY A 33 -14.69 18.85 7.04
CA GLY A 33 -14.70 19.24 8.45
C GLY A 33 -14.77 18.05 9.41
N SER A 34 -14.12 18.16 10.58
CA SER A 34 -14.01 17.07 11.56
C SER A 34 -15.36 16.48 11.98
N ILE A 35 -16.36 17.32 12.19
CA ILE A 35 -17.73 16.93 12.55
C ILE A 35 -18.33 16.02 11.47
N THR A 36 -18.22 16.41 10.20
CA THR A 36 -18.75 15.63 9.08
C THR A 36 -18.02 14.29 8.94
N GLN A 37 -16.70 14.26 9.20
CA GLN A 37 -15.93 13.01 9.19
C GLN A 37 -16.41 12.03 10.28
N GLU A 38 -16.66 12.54 11.48
CA GLU A 38 -17.14 11.74 12.61
C GLU A 38 -18.57 11.23 12.38
N CYS A 39 -19.47 12.09 11.88
CA CYS A 39 -20.81 11.67 11.49
C CYS A 39 -20.78 10.56 10.43
N LEU A 40 -19.95 10.68 9.39
CA LEU A 40 -19.83 9.68 8.34
C LEU A 40 -19.23 8.36 8.84
N SER A 41 -18.17 8.43 9.64
CA SER A 41 -17.51 7.25 10.22
C SER A 41 -18.46 6.49 11.14
N ARG A 42 -19.20 7.19 12.01
CA ARG A 42 -20.19 6.60 12.91
C ARG A 42 -21.39 6.03 12.15
N PHE A 43 -21.86 6.72 11.12
CA PHE A 43 -22.98 6.27 10.29
C PHE A 43 -22.65 4.98 9.52
N LEU A 44 -21.44 4.88 8.96
CA LEU A 44 -21.00 3.71 8.22
C LEU A 44 -20.49 2.57 9.11
N GLY A 45 -20.21 2.83 10.39
CA GLY A 45 -19.59 1.85 11.29
C GLY A 45 -18.14 1.50 10.90
N ILE A 46 -17.45 2.41 10.21
CA ILE A 46 -16.11 2.21 9.66
C ILE A 46 -15.10 3.04 10.45
N TRP A 47 -13.94 2.46 10.75
CA TRP A 47 -12.86 3.16 11.44
C TRP A 47 -12.26 4.27 10.55
N ARG A 48 -12.11 5.46 11.13
CA ARG A 48 -11.35 6.55 10.52
C ARG A 48 -9.86 6.30 10.72
N VAL A 49 -9.10 6.38 9.64
CA VAL A 49 -7.64 6.34 9.69
C VAL A 49 -7.10 7.69 9.21
N GLY A 50 -6.16 8.27 9.96
CA GLY A 50 -5.59 9.59 9.65
C GLY A 50 -4.79 9.59 8.35
N LYS A 51 -4.15 8.47 8.02
CA LYS A 51 -3.40 8.28 6.78
C LYS A 51 -3.42 6.82 6.37
N TYR A 52 -3.80 6.54 5.13
CA TYR A 52 -3.61 5.22 4.55
C TYR A 52 -2.28 5.21 3.81
N ASP A 53 -1.31 4.54 4.41
CA ASP A 53 0.06 4.56 3.92
C ASP A 53 0.41 3.38 3.02
N MET A 54 -0.30 2.24 3.07
CA MET A 54 0.04 1.06 2.25
C MET A 54 -1.16 0.27 1.73
N TYR A 55 -1.25 0.11 0.42
CA TYR A 55 -2.17 -0.79 -0.30
C TYR A 55 -1.38 -1.91 -0.97
N LEU A 56 -1.71 -3.17 -0.70
CA LEU A 56 -1.00 -4.35 -1.26
C LEU A 56 0.54 -4.30 -1.05
N GLY A 57 1.00 -3.70 0.06
CA GLY A 57 2.43 -3.54 0.35
C GLY A 57 3.11 -2.42 -0.45
N LEU A 58 2.35 -1.58 -1.15
CA LEU A 58 2.81 -0.41 -1.87
C LEU A 58 2.27 0.86 -1.23
N PRO A 59 3.01 1.97 -1.25
CA PRO A 59 2.51 3.22 -0.70
C PRO A 59 1.23 3.66 -1.41
N ALA A 60 0.13 3.81 -0.67
CA ALA A 60 -1.18 4.14 -1.26
C ALA A 60 -1.31 5.63 -1.61
N ASN A 61 -0.56 6.49 -0.90
CA ASN A 61 -0.57 7.93 -1.10
C ASN A 61 0.81 8.42 -1.51
N VAL A 62 1.12 8.29 -2.79
CA VAL A 62 2.42 8.67 -3.37
C VAL A 62 2.50 10.16 -3.72
N GLY A 63 1.35 10.82 -3.91
CA GLY A 63 1.30 12.23 -4.30
C GLY A 63 2.26 12.53 -5.46
N LYS A 64 3.01 13.65 -5.36
CA LYS A 64 4.08 14.01 -6.32
C LYS A 64 5.45 13.42 -5.95
N SER A 65 5.55 12.64 -4.88
CA SER A 65 6.82 12.29 -4.25
C SER A 65 7.24 10.87 -4.59
N GLN A 66 7.96 10.71 -5.71
CA GLN A 66 8.55 9.42 -6.12
C GLN A 66 9.58 8.90 -5.10
N THR A 67 10.12 9.76 -4.24
CA THR A 67 11.06 9.39 -3.17
C THR A 67 10.42 8.53 -2.07
N ILE A 68 9.11 8.65 -1.84
CA ILE A 68 8.40 7.81 -0.86
C ILE A 68 8.32 6.36 -1.37
N VAL A 69 8.04 6.19 -2.66
CA VAL A 69 8.04 4.86 -3.30
C VAL A 69 9.43 4.24 -3.22
N PHE A 70 10.45 5.02 -3.57
CA PHE A 70 11.81 4.53 -3.58
C PHE A 70 12.34 4.17 -2.20
N SER A 71 12.11 5.02 -1.19
CA SER A 71 12.52 4.72 0.19
C SER A 71 11.79 3.48 0.73
N SER A 72 10.51 3.30 0.39
CA SER A 72 9.78 2.07 0.72
C SER A 72 10.39 0.83 0.06
N LEU A 73 10.77 0.93 -1.21
CA LEU A 73 11.43 -0.15 -1.96
C LEU A 73 12.80 -0.50 -1.34
N GLN A 74 13.65 0.50 -1.07
CA GLN A 74 14.94 0.30 -0.41
C GLN A 74 14.77 -0.39 0.95
N ASN A 75 13.80 0.04 1.76
CA ASN A 75 13.53 -0.58 3.06
C ASN A 75 13.11 -2.05 2.94
N LYS A 76 12.23 -2.39 1.98
CA LYS A 76 11.84 -3.79 1.71
C LYS A 76 13.05 -4.66 1.37
N VAL A 77 13.93 -4.16 0.49
CA VAL A 77 15.14 -4.86 0.07
C VAL A 77 16.09 -5.05 1.26
N TRP A 78 16.33 -4.00 2.04
CA TRP A 78 17.19 -4.05 3.22
C TRP A 78 16.70 -5.03 4.27
N GLN A 79 15.40 -5.08 4.55
CA GLN A 79 14.82 -6.02 5.50
C GLN A 79 15.02 -7.48 5.06
N ARG A 80 14.87 -7.77 3.76
CA ARG A 80 15.08 -9.11 3.20
C ARG A 80 16.55 -9.53 3.30
N ILE A 81 17.48 -8.66 2.89
CA ILE A 81 18.92 -8.92 2.97
C ILE A 81 19.36 -9.14 4.42
N SER A 82 18.90 -8.29 5.34
CA SER A 82 19.19 -8.40 6.77
C SER A 82 18.67 -9.71 7.37
N GLY A 83 17.50 -10.17 6.90
CA GLY A 83 16.94 -11.46 7.28
C GLY A 83 17.75 -12.66 6.78
N TRP A 84 18.35 -12.58 5.59
CA TRP A 84 19.17 -13.67 5.04
C TRP A 84 20.61 -13.67 5.54
N ASN A 85 21.15 -12.53 5.95
CA ASN A 85 22.46 -12.48 6.60
C ASN A 85 22.49 -13.31 7.90
N LYS A 86 21.34 -13.50 8.54
CA LYS A 86 21.19 -14.39 9.71
C LYS A 86 21.13 -15.89 9.36
N LYS A 87 21.06 -16.25 8.08
CA LYS A 87 21.04 -17.65 7.61
C LYS A 87 22.43 -18.09 7.15
N MET A 88 22.84 -19.31 7.49
CA MET A 88 24.06 -19.92 6.98
C MET A 88 23.85 -20.38 5.52
N LEU A 89 24.06 -19.46 4.59
CA LEU A 89 24.04 -19.72 3.15
C LEU A 89 25.45 -19.59 2.58
N SER A 90 25.75 -20.39 1.55
CA SER A 90 26.99 -20.25 0.77
C SER A 90 27.03 -18.88 0.07
N GLN A 91 28.23 -18.37 -0.22
CA GLN A 91 28.39 -17.06 -0.86
C GLN A 91 27.67 -16.98 -2.22
N VAL A 92 27.76 -18.05 -3.01
CA VAL A 92 27.06 -18.16 -4.31
C VAL A 92 25.54 -18.20 -4.11
N GLY A 93 25.07 -18.97 -3.12
CA GLY A 93 23.65 -19.05 -2.79
C GLY A 93 23.07 -17.70 -2.36
N LYS A 94 23.83 -16.91 -1.59
CA LYS A 94 23.45 -15.54 -1.21
C LYS A 94 23.35 -14.63 -2.44
N GLY A 95 24.30 -14.68 -3.35
CA GLY A 95 24.28 -13.86 -4.58
C GLY A 95 23.06 -14.15 -5.46
N VAL A 96 22.74 -15.43 -5.67
CA VAL A 96 21.57 -15.84 -6.45
C VAL A 96 20.26 -15.42 -5.77
N LEU A 97 20.16 -15.61 -4.45
CA LEU A 97 18.96 -15.24 -3.69
C LEU A 97 18.73 -13.72 -3.71
N ILE A 98 19.78 -12.92 -3.51
CA ILE A 98 19.67 -11.46 -3.57
C ILE A 98 19.22 -11.02 -4.96
N LYS A 99 19.85 -11.52 -6.02
CA LYS A 99 19.51 -11.14 -7.41
C LYS A 99 18.06 -11.47 -7.76
N THR A 100 17.64 -12.71 -7.51
CA THR A 100 16.30 -13.18 -7.88
C THR A 100 15.21 -12.46 -7.10
N VAL A 101 15.38 -12.30 -5.79
CA VAL A 101 14.37 -11.65 -4.96
C VAL A 101 14.33 -10.14 -5.19
N LEU A 102 15.49 -9.48 -5.31
CA LEU A 102 15.53 -8.05 -5.64
C LEU A 102 14.81 -7.77 -6.96
N GLN A 103 15.09 -8.59 -7.99
CA GLN A 103 14.43 -8.47 -9.28
C GLN A 103 12.91 -8.65 -9.16
N SER A 104 12.44 -9.64 -8.40
CA SER A 104 10.99 -9.85 -8.20
C SER A 104 10.29 -8.67 -7.52
N ILE A 105 10.93 -8.05 -6.51
CA ILE A 105 10.37 -6.89 -5.79
C ILE A 105 10.34 -5.67 -6.73
N LEU A 106 11.43 -5.45 -7.48
CA LEU A 106 11.50 -4.37 -8.46
C LEU A 106 10.44 -4.51 -9.55
N THR A 107 10.26 -5.71 -10.11
CA THR A 107 9.25 -5.97 -11.13
C THR A 107 7.84 -5.67 -10.63
N TYR A 108 7.53 -6.03 -9.37
CA TYR A 108 6.23 -5.72 -8.77
C TYR A 108 6.02 -4.21 -8.58
N ASP A 109 6.98 -3.52 -7.98
CA ASP A 109 6.87 -2.08 -7.70
C ASP A 109 6.85 -1.26 -9.03
N MET A 110 7.59 -1.68 -10.07
CA MET A 110 7.57 -1.06 -11.41
C MET A 110 6.23 -1.23 -12.15
N GLY A 111 5.48 -2.29 -11.86
CA GLY A 111 4.16 -2.51 -12.46
C GLY A 111 3.11 -1.47 -12.02
N VAL A 112 3.35 -0.80 -10.90
CA VAL A 112 2.44 0.19 -10.32
C VAL A 112 3.02 1.61 -10.36
N PHE A 113 4.35 1.77 -10.28
CA PHE A 113 5.00 3.07 -10.24
C PHE A 113 6.06 3.24 -11.32
N LEU A 114 6.10 4.44 -11.90
CA LEU A 114 7.22 4.85 -12.74
C LEU A 114 8.44 5.10 -11.85
N ILE A 115 9.49 4.30 -12.02
CA ILE A 115 10.76 4.52 -11.33
C ILE A 115 11.50 5.67 -12.01
N PRO A 116 11.87 6.73 -11.26
CA PRO A 116 12.61 7.84 -11.84
C PRO A 116 13.99 7.42 -12.37
N HIS A 117 14.38 7.95 -13.53
CA HIS A 117 15.68 7.67 -14.15
C HIS A 117 16.89 8.01 -13.28
N PHE A 118 16.77 8.98 -12.36
CA PHE A 118 17.87 9.34 -11.44
C PHE A 118 18.16 8.25 -10.41
N VAL A 119 17.26 7.29 -10.22
CA VAL A 119 17.45 6.15 -9.30
C VAL A 119 18.27 5.04 -9.94
N ILE A 120 18.23 4.91 -11.27
CA ILE A 120 18.91 3.83 -12.00
C ILE A 120 20.40 4.15 -12.20
N ARG A 121 20.78 5.43 -12.09
CA ARG A 121 22.17 5.89 -12.18
C ARG A 121 22.64 6.37 -10.82
N ASP A 122 23.24 5.48 -10.05
CA ASP A 122 24.18 5.91 -9.02
C ASP A 122 25.36 6.59 -9.72
N LYS A 123 25.79 7.73 -9.17
CA LYS A 123 26.88 8.57 -9.65
C LYS A 123 28.18 8.19 -8.96
#